data_AF-A0A1H2CG43-F1
#
_entry.id   AF-A0A1H2CG43-F1
#
_cell.length_a   1.000
_cell.length_b   1.000
_cell.length_c   1.000
_cell.angle_alpha   90.00
_cell.angle_beta   90.00
_cell.angle_gamma   90.00
#
_symmetry.space_group_name_H-M   'P 1'
#
loop_
_entity.id
_entity.type
_entity.pdbx_description
1 polymer ?
#
loop_
_entity_poly.entity_id
_entity_poly.type
_entity_poly.pdbx_seq_one_letter_code
_entity_poly.pdbx_strand_id
1 'polypeptide(L)'
;MSGSLDANGIYIYDETDLAAPFSDLLNLGQESVSDEIANDRARLDALEGRGNASAWTPTFTNASVGNGAVNAYWGRIGDLVAWQWKWVLGSTSTITGTLAVDLPTLVTGASWMTVGSGYVSRGTSGTGRMTLACRMSGSTTINLWMDGNSLQATSPLSGGTWVSGDVISVGGVYFAA
;
A
#
# COMPACT_ATOMS: atom_id res chain seq x y z
N MET A 1 -1.29 39.13 -35.14
CA MET A 1 -2.31 38.41 -34.36
C MET A 1 -1.88 38.45 -32.92
N SER A 2 -2.62 39.18 -32.09
CA SER A 2 -2.42 39.20 -30.65
C SER A 2 -3.10 37.97 -30.04
N GLY A 3 -2.90 37.73 -28.77
CA GLY A 3 -3.45 36.55 -28.09
C GLY A 3 -2.78 36.32 -26.75
N SER A 4 -3.26 35.33 -26.03
CA SER A 4 -2.76 34.97 -24.71
C SER A 4 -2.83 33.47 -24.48
N LEU A 5 -1.96 32.96 -23.61
CA LEU A 5 -2.03 31.59 -23.14
C LEU A 5 -3.20 31.43 -22.16
N ASP A 6 -3.93 30.33 -22.25
CA ASP A 6 -4.91 29.93 -21.25
C ASP A 6 -4.27 29.21 -20.03
N ALA A 7 -5.11 28.68 -19.13
CA ALA A 7 -4.66 27.97 -17.93
C ALA A 7 -3.90 26.65 -18.22
N ASN A 8 -4.03 26.11 -19.44
CA ASN A 8 -3.36 24.89 -19.88
C ASN A 8 -2.12 25.17 -20.74
N GLY A 9 -1.88 26.43 -21.11
CA GLY A 9 -0.77 26.86 -21.95
C GLY A 9 -1.06 26.81 -23.45
N ILE A 10 -2.34 26.77 -23.85
CA ILE A 10 -2.77 26.87 -25.25
C ILE A 10 -2.95 28.36 -25.60
N TYR A 11 -2.38 28.79 -26.72
CA TYR A 11 -2.45 30.17 -27.18
C TYR A 11 -3.78 30.44 -27.89
N ILE A 12 -4.59 31.35 -27.35
CA ILE A 12 -5.88 31.79 -27.89
C ILE A 12 -5.69 33.13 -28.61
N TYR A 13 -6.19 33.23 -29.85
CA TYR A 13 -6.13 34.43 -30.66
C TYR A 13 -7.12 35.49 -30.19
N ASP A 14 -6.76 36.76 -30.32
CA ASP A 14 -7.70 37.84 -30.05
C ASP A 14 -8.68 38.07 -31.21
N GLU A 15 -9.96 38.30 -30.89
CA GLU A 15 -11.02 38.54 -31.87
C GLU A 15 -10.97 39.94 -32.52
N THR A 16 -9.83 40.63 -32.44
CA THR A 16 -9.67 42.02 -32.95
C THR A 16 -9.16 42.08 -34.41
N ASP A 17 -8.85 40.93 -35.01
CA ASP A 17 -8.36 40.77 -36.37
C ASP A 17 -9.50 40.76 -37.41
N LEU A 18 -9.26 41.36 -38.59
CA LEU A 18 -10.13 41.29 -39.78
C LEU A 18 -10.28 39.86 -40.36
N ALA A 19 -9.40 38.93 -39.99
CA ALA A 19 -9.48 37.49 -40.27
C ALA A 19 -10.36 36.72 -39.26
N ALA A 20 -11.25 37.43 -38.53
CA ALA A 20 -12.12 36.92 -37.48
C ALA A 20 -12.71 35.51 -37.72
N PRO A 21 -13.22 35.13 -38.91
CA PRO A 21 -13.78 33.78 -39.10
C PRO A 21 -12.74 32.65 -39.02
N PHE A 22 -11.50 32.91 -39.40
CA PHE A 22 -10.42 31.91 -39.29
C PHE A 22 -9.89 31.82 -37.87
N SER A 23 -9.71 32.97 -37.21
CA SER A 23 -9.31 33.03 -35.79
C SER A 23 -10.36 32.39 -34.88
N ASP A 24 -11.65 32.62 -35.12
CA ASP A 24 -12.77 32.00 -34.41
C ASP A 24 -12.77 30.46 -34.56
N LEU A 25 -12.59 29.96 -35.78
CA LEU A 25 -12.45 28.52 -36.02
C LEU A 25 -11.21 27.91 -35.35
N LEU A 26 -10.09 28.64 -35.32
CA LEU A 26 -8.88 28.20 -34.62
C LEU A 26 -9.08 28.20 -33.11
N ASN A 27 -9.68 29.26 -32.56
CA ASN A 27 -10.00 29.38 -31.14
C ASN A 27 -10.93 28.25 -30.70
N LEU A 28 -11.99 27.94 -31.46
CA LEU A 28 -12.88 26.82 -31.18
C LEU A 28 -12.14 25.48 -31.11
N GLY A 29 -11.20 25.25 -32.03
CA GLY A 29 -10.35 24.04 -31.99
C GLY A 29 -9.40 24.04 -30.78
N GLN A 30 -8.82 25.18 -30.45
CA GLN A 30 -7.89 25.34 -29.33
C GLN A 30 -8.58 25.19 -27.98
N GLU A 31 -9.81 25.68 -27.82
CA GLU A 31 -10.64 25.49 -26.64
C GLU A 31 -10.93 24.01 -26.42
N SER A 32 -11.35 23.28 -27.48
CA SER A 32 -11.57 21.83 -27.39
C SER A 32 -10.29 21.07 -27.00
N VAL A 33 -9.12 21.48 -27.50
CA VAL A 33 -7.83 20.88 -27.10
C VAL A 33 -7.51 21.19 -25.64
N SER A 34 -7.77 22.42 -25.19
CA SER A 34 -7.54 22.83 -23.81
C SER A 34 -8.40 22.06 -22.82
N ASP A 35 -9.69 21.87 -23.14
CA ASP A 35 -10.62 21.08 -22.33
C ASP A 35 -10.14 19.63 -22.18
N GLU A 36 -9.67 19.00 -23.26
CA GLU A 36 -9.13 17.64 -23.18
C GLU A 36 -7.84 17.55 -22.36
N ILE A 37 -6.97 18.57 -22.42
CA ILE A 37 -5.78 18.64 -21.55
C ILE A 37 -6.21 18.74 -20.08
N ALA A 38 -7.23 19.53 -19.76
CA ALA A 38 -7.75 19.63 -18.39
C ALA A 38 -8.33 18.29 -17.93
N ASN A 39 -9.10 17.60 -18.77
CA ASN A 39 -9.63 16.27 -18.49
C ASN A 39 -8.52 15.24 -18.24
N ASP A 40 -7.49 15.23 -19.07
CA ASP A 40 -6.37 14.31 -18.93
C ASP A 40 -5.55 14.59 -17.67
N ARG A 41 -5.33 15.86 -17.31
CA ARG A 41 -4.69 16.22 -16.02
C ARG A 41 -5.51 15.72 -14.83
N ALA A 42 -6.82 15.94 -14.84
CA ALA A 42 -7.69 15.44 -13.77
C ALA A 42 -7.65 13.91 -13.66
N ARG A 43 -7.58 13.19 -14.80
CA ARG A 43 -7.43 11.74 -14.82
C ARG A 43 -6.06 11.29 -14.27
N LEU A 44 -4.99 12.00 -14.60
CA LEU A 44 -3.65 11.72 -14.08
C LEU A 44 -3.57 11.96 -12.57
N ASP A 45 -4.07 13.09 -12.08
CA ASP A 45 -4.13 13.38 -10.63
C ASP A 45 -4.89 12.28 -9.88
N ALA A 46 -6.01 11.83 -10.44
CA ALA A 46 -6.79 10.73 -9.88
C ALA A 46 -5.99 9.41 -9.87
N LEU A 47 -5.20 9.11 -10.91
CA LEU A 47 -4.36 7.91 -10.98
C LEU A 47 -3.20 7.96 -9.98
N GLU A 48 -2.53 9.11 -9.86
CA GLU A 48 -1.45 9.33 -8.91
C GLU A 48 -1.93 9.16 -7.46
N GLY A 49 -3.14 9.63 -7.17
CA GLY A 49 -3.78 9.45 -5.86
C GLY A 49 -4.02 7.99 -5.46
N ARG A 50 -4.16 7.06 -6.41
CA ARG A 50 -4.43 5.63 -6.12
C ARG A 50 -3.23 4.92 -5.49
N GLY A 51 -2.00 5.37 -5.78
CA GLY A 51 -0.78 4.80 -5.22
C GLY A 51 -0.46 5.26 -3.80
N ASN A 52 -1.20 6.22 -3.25
CA ASN A 52 -0.89 6.81 -1.95
C ASN A 52 -1.03 5.79 -0.81
N ALA A 53 0.00 5.76 0.03
CA ALA A 53 0.02 4.92 1.22
C ALA A 53 -1.06 5.37 2.20
N SER A 54 -1.95 4.44 2.56
CA SER A 54 -2.98 4.60 3.58
C SER A 54 -2.61 3.80 4.81
N ALA A 55 -2.81 4.36 5.99
CA ALA A 55 -2.69 3.61 7.23
C ALA A 55 -3.83 2.58 7.33
N TRP A 56 -3.54 1.42 7.92
CA TRP A 56 -4.58 0.50 8.35
C TRP A 56 -4.23 -0.06 9.73
N THR A 57 -5.21 -0.61 10.44
CA THR A 57 -4.99 -1.25 11.74
C THR A 57 -5.18 -2.75 11.58
N PRO A 58 -4.10 -3.56 11.56
CA PRO A 58 -4.23 -5.00 11.46
C PRO A 58 -4.90 -5.59 12.71
N THR A 59 -5.76 -6.58 12.50
CA THR A 59 -6.30 -7.47 13.51
C THR A 59 -5.39 -8.69 13.65
N PHE A 60 -4.92 -8.94 14.87
CA PHE A 60 -4.10 -10.10 15.19
C PHE A 60 -4.95 -11.17 15.89
N THR A 61 -5.05 -12.35 15.30
CA THR A 61 -5.70 -13.52 15.93
C THR A 61 -4.67 -14.30 16.74
N ASN A 62 -5.07 -14.79 17.93
CA ASN A 62 -4.21 -15.47 18.90
C ASN A 62 -3.02 -14.63 19.40
N ALA A 63 -3.19 -13.31 19.39
CA ALA A 63 -2.20 -12.39 19.90
C ALA A 63 -2.87 -11.11 20.41
N SER A 64 -2.21 -10.41 21.32
CA SER A 64 -2.58 -9.09 21.79
C SER A 64 -1.40 -8.14 21.64
N VAL A 65 -1.64 -6.97 21.05
CA VAL A 65 -0.61 -5.93 20.90
C VAL A 65 -0.11 -5.44 22.26
N GLY A 66 -0.97 -5.40 23.28
CA GLY A 66 -0.61 -4.89 24.61
C GLY A 66 -0.08 -3.45 24.54
N ASN A 67 1.02 -3.18 25.24
CA ASN A 67 1.76 -1.91 25.19
C ASN A 67 2.84 -1.87 24.09
N GLY A 68 2.79 -2.80 23.13
CA GLY A 68 3.62 -2.75 21.93
C GLY A 68 3.14 -1.70 20.93
N ALA A 69 3.89 -1.52 19.85
CA ALA A 69 3.57 -0.57 18.79
C ALA A 69 3.44 -1.28 17.43
N VAL A 70 2.37 -0.99 16.69
CA VAL A 70 2.13 -1.49 15.34
C VAL A 70 2.02 -0.32 14.37
N ASN A 71 2.84 -0.34 13.33
CA ASN A 71 2.73 0.57 12.19
C ASN A 71 2.39 -0.25 10.94
N ALA A 72 1.37 0.15 10.18
CA ALA A 72 0.95 -0.57 8.99
C ALA A 72 0.47 0.38 7.89
N TYR A 73 0.96 0.18 6.66
CA TYR A 73 0.67 1.02 5.48
C TYR A 73 0.47 0.24 4.18
N TRP A 74 -0.62 0.51 3.47
CA TRP A 74 -0.97 -0.18 2.23
C TRP A 74 -1.31 0.81 1.12
N GLY A 75 -1.26 0.36 -0.13
CA GLY A 75 -1.67 1.13 -1.29
C GLY A 75 -2.18 0.21 -2.41
N ARG A 76 -2.99 0.75 -3.33
CA ARG A 76 -3.63 -0.05 -4.38
C ARG A 76 -3.59 0.64 -5.74
N ILE A 77 -2.94 0.02 -6.72
CA ILE A 77 -2.93 0.45 -8.11
C ILE A 77 -3.64 -0.60 -8.96
N GLY A 78 -4.82 -0.27 -9.50
CA GLY A 78 -5.67 -1.26 -10.17
C GLY A 78 -6.06 -2.34 -9.16
N ASP A 79 -5.72 -3.60 -9.44
CA ASP A 79 -5.93 -4.74 -8.52
C ASP A 79 -4.67 -5.10 -7.73
N LEU A 80 -3.51 -4.51 -8.02
CA LEU A 80 -2.30 -4.77 -7.27
C LEU A 80 -2.34 -4.00 -5.94
N VAL A 81 -2.30 -4.73 -4.84
CA VAL A 81 -2.23 -4.18 -3.48
C VAL A 81 -0.84 -4.43 -2.93
N ALA A 82 -0.16 -3.37 -2.50
CA ALA A 82 1.08 -3.43 -1.73
C ALA A 82 0.76 -3.16 -0.26
N TRP A 83 1.37 -3.90 0.66
CA TRP A 83 1.10 -3.80 2.08
C TRP A 83 2.35 -4.07 2.90
N GLN A 84 2.44 -3.46 4.08
CA GLN A 84 3.48 -3.77 5.06
C GLN A 84 3.05 -3.40 6.47
N TRP A 85 3.50 -4.18 7.45
CA TRP A 85 3.37 -3.82 8.85
C TRP A 85 4.60 -4.20 9.66
N LYS A 86 4.79 -3.49 10.77
CA LYS A 86 5.83 -3.76 11.76
C LYS A 86 5.23 -3.69 13.15
N TRP A 87 5.40 -4.75 13.93
CA TRP A 87 5.05 -4.82 15.33
C TRP A 87 6.32 -4.90 16.18
N VAL A 88 6.50 -3.94 17.08
CA VAL A 88 7.48 -4.01 18.17
C VAL A 88 6.75 -4.44 19.43
N LEU A 89 7.11 -5.60 19.99
CA LEU A 89 6.45 -6.16 21.16
C LEU A 89 6.79 -5.32 22.40
N GLY A 90 5.78 -5.00 23.18
CA GLY A 90 5.91 -4.43 24.52
C GLY A 90 5.94 -5.52 25.59
N SER A 91 6.08 -5.11 26.85
CA SER A 91 6.12 -6.04 27.99
C SER A 91 4.78 -6.74 28.28
N THR A 92 3.65 -6.24 27.74
CA THR A 92 2.33 -6.85 27.87
C THR A 92 1.80 -7.41 26.54
N SER A 93 2.61 -7.39 25.48
CA SER A 93 2.30 -8.07 24.22
C SER A 93 2.30 -9.59 24.41
N THR A 94 1.35 -10.29 23.78
CA THR A 94 1.25 -11.75 23.89
C THR A 94 0.97 -12.40 22.53
N ILE A 95 1.48 -13.62 22.37
CA ILE A 95 1.10 -14.56 21.30
C ILE A 95 0.78 -15.88 22.01
N THR A 96 -0.44 -16.38 21.86
CA THR A 96 -0.96 -17.54 22.61
C THR A 96 -1.21 -18.77 21.76
N GLY A 97 -1.19 -18.63 20.43
CA GLY A 97 -1.38 -19.71 19.48
C GLY A 97 -0.72 -19.40 18.14
N THR A 98 -1.18 -20.04 17.06
CA THR A 98 -0.74 -19.70 15.70
C THR A 98 -1.14 -18.27 15.37
N LEU A 99 -0.15 -17.40 15.13
CA LEU A 99 -0.40 -16.01 14.77
C LEU A 99 -1.01 -15.94 13.37
N ALA A 100 -2.18 -15.31 13.30
CA ALA A 100 -2.79 -14.93 12.03
C ALA A 100 -3.09 -13.43 12.03
N VAL A 101 -2.94 -12.80 10.87
CA VAL A 101 -3.10 -11.35 10.68
C VAL A 101 -4.00 -11.10 9.49
N ASP A 102 -4.88 -10.12 9.57
CA ASP A 102 -5.68 -9.71 8.43
C ASP A 102 -4.87 -8.89 7.41
N LEU A 103 -5.35 -8.90 6.17
CA LEU A 103 -4.90 -8.07 5.07
C LEU A 103 -5.88 -6.91 4.86
N PRO A 104 -5.43 -5.77 4.31
CA PRO A 104 -6.25 -4.57 4.19
C PRO A 104 -7.46 -4.74 3.24
N THR A 105 -7.42 -5.70 2.31
CA THR A 105 -8.53 -6.03 1.41
C THR A 105 -8.63 -7.52 1.17
N LEU A 106 -9.73 -7.94 0.53
CA LEU A 106 -9.85 -9.29 -0.04
C LEU A 106 -8.76 -9.53 -1.08
N VAL A 107 -8.26 -10.77 -1.11
CA VAL A 107 -7.25 -11.27 -2.03
C VAL A 107 -7.88 -12.23 -3.04
N THR A 108 -7.58 -12.03 -4.33
CA THR A 108 -7.78 -13.03 -5.37
C THR A 108 -6.73 -14.12 -5.21
N GLY A 109 -7.12 -15.26 -4.65
CA GLY A 109 -6.20 -16.38 -4.45
C GLY A 109 -6.82 -17.52 -3.64
N ALA A 110 -6.03 -18.55 -3.45
CA ALA A 110 -6.36 -19.71 -2.63
C ALA A 110 -5.43 -19.80 -1.41
N SER A 111 -5.85 -20.57 -0.41
CA SER A 111 -5.01 -20.88 0.74
C SER A 111 -3.65 -21.42 0.31
N TRP A 112 -2.61 -21.13 1.10
CA TRP A 112 -1.20 -21.47 0.88
C TRP A 112 -0.45 -20.68 -0.20
N MET A 113 -1.09 -19.72 -0.88
CA MET A 113 -0.37 -18.75 -1.70
C MET A 113 0.48 -17.82 -0.84
N THR A 114 1.70 -17.52 -1.29
CA THR A 114 2.59 -16.56 -0.61
C THR A 114 2.28 -15.16 -1.14
N VAL A 115 1.90 -14.25 -0.23
CA VAL A 115 1.49 -12.87 -0.54
C VAL A 115 2.43 -11.83 0.09
N GLY A 116 3.54 -12.29 0.63
CA GLY A 116 4.55 -11.46 1.25
C GLY A 116 5.63 -12.26 1.97
N SER A 117 6.56 -11.53 2.56
CA SER A 117 7.65 -12.08 3.36
C SER A 117 8.09 -11.05 4.39
N GLY A 118 9.00 -11.45 5.27
CA GLY A 118 9.60 -10.53 6.21
C GLY A 118 10.50 -11.25 7.19
N TYR A 119 10.54 -10.75 8.42
CA TYR A 119 11.39 -11.33 9.45
C TYR A 119 10.82 -11.13 10.84
N VAL A 120 11.33 -11.95 11.74
CA VAL A 120 11.30 -11.73 13.19
C VAL A 120 12.72 -11.54 13.72
N SER A 121 12.91 -10.66 14.69
CA SER A 121 14.21 -10.38 15.29
C SER A 121 14.13 -10.04 16.77
N ARG A 122 15.24 -10.25 17.48
CA ARG A 122 15.40 -9.78 18.86
C ARG A 122 15.83 -8.32 18.87
N GLY A 123 15.04 -7.46 19.51
CA GLY A 123 15.33 -6.04 19.53
C GLY A 123 15.29 -5.40 18.13
N THR A 124 15.88 -4.21 18.02
CA THR A 124 16.06 -3.48 16.76
C THR A 124 17.33 -3.87 15.98
N SER A 125 18.04 -4.91 16.42
CA SER A 125 19.31 -5.36 15.84
C SER A 125 19.15 -5.85 14.40
N GLY A 126 20.16 -5.57 13.56
CA GLY A 126 20.26 -6.10 12.20
C GLY A 126 20.62 -7.59 12.12
N THR A 127 21.14 -8.14 13.22
CA THR A 127 21.64 -9.53 13.32
C THR A 127 20.68 -10.42 14.10
N GLY A 128 20.72 -11.73 13.87
CA GLY A 128 19.87 -12.70 14.58
C GLY A 128 18.41 -12.65 14.17
N ARG A 129 18.16 -12.60 12.85
CA ARG A 129 16.83 -12.57 12.26
C ARG A 129 16.43 -13.95 11.74
N MET A 130 15.15 -14.28 11.83
CA MET A 130 14.57 -15.41 11.12
C MET A 130 13.60 -14.89 10.05
N THR A 131 13.75 -15.41 8.83
CA THR A 131 12.91 -15.04 7.68
C THR A 131 11.51 -15.66 7.82
N LEU A 132 10.50 -14.91 7.40
CA LEU A 132 9.11 -15.32 7.39
C LEU A 132 8.57 -15.28 5.96
N ALA A 133 7.70 -16.23 5.63
CA ALA A 133 6.81 -16.16 4.47
C ALA A 133 5.39 -15.84 4.96
N CYS A 134 4.69 -14.93 4.27
CA CYS A 134 3.29 -14.62 4.56
C CYS A 134 2.41 -15.47 3.65
N ARG A 135 1.74 -16.46 4.23
CA ARG A 135 0.90 -17.40 3.48
C ARG A 135 -0.57 -17.15 3.75
N MET A 136 -1.38 -17.16 2.71
CA MET A 136 -2.83 -17.05 2.86
C MET A 136 -3.39 -18.23 3.67
N SER A 137 -4.13 -17.92 4.72
CA SER A 137 -4.97 -18.85 5.49
C SER A 137 -6.47 -18.60 5.25
N GLY A 138 -6.82 -17.48 4.62
CA GLY A 138 -8.16 -17.13 4.14
C GLY A 138 -8.11 -16.03 3.07
N SER A 139 -9.28 -15.53 2.65
CA SER A 139 -9.39 -14.49 1.63
C SER A 139 -8.95 -13.09 2.10
N THR A 140 -8.82 -12.88 3.41
CA THR A 140 -8.29 -11.65 4.02
C THR A 140 -7.27 -11.95 5.11
N THR A 141 -6.75 -13.17 5.21
CA THR A 141 -5.97 -13.58 6.39
C THR A 141 -4.70 -14.29 5.96
N ILE A 142 -3.61 -13.95 6.63
CA ILE A 142 -2.31 -14.59 6.49
C ILE A 142 -1.89 -15.25 7.79
N ASN A 143 -1.14 -16.34 7.65
CA ASN A 143 -0.28 -16.86 8.70
C ASN A 143 1.17 -16.55 8.35
N LEU A 144 2.00 -16.32 9.37
CA LEU A 144 3.44 -16.15 9.19
C LEU A 144 4.09 -17.54 9.28
N TRP A 145 4.87 -17.92 8.28
CA TRP A 145 5.46 -19.26 8.16
C TRP A 145 6.98 -19.20 8.15
N MET A 146 7.63 -20.12 8.86
CA MET A 146 9.07 -20.23 9.02
C MET A 146 9.47 -21.70 9.19
N ASP A 147 10.55 -22.14 8.55
CA ASP A 147 11.17 -23.46 8.75
C ASP A 147 10.20 -24.65 8.86
N GLY A 148 9.14 -24.65 8.03
CA GLY A 148 8.16 -25.75 7.98
C GLY A 148 7.03 -25.66 9.02
N ASN A 149 6.89 -24.54 9.74
CA ASN A 149 5.81 -24.32 10.70
C ASN A 149 5.28 -22.87 10.68
N SER A 150 4.11 -22.62 11.27
CA SER A 150 3.61 -21.26 11.51
C SER A 150 4.35 -20.61 12.68
N LEU A 151 4.35 -19.27 12.74
CA LEU A 151 4.74 -18.51 13.91
C LEU A 151 3.71 -18.72 15.03
N GLN A 152 4.18 -19.06 16.23
CA GLN A 152 3.30 -19.50 17.33
C GLN A 152 3.66 -18.82 18.65
N ALA A 153 3.04 -19.30 19.74
CA ALA A 153 3.27 -18.81 21.10
C ALA A 153 4.73 -18.91 21.56
N THR A 154 5.48 -19.90 21.07
CA THR A 154 6.94 -20.01 21.31
C THR A 154 7.67 -19.15 20.29
N SER A 155 8.54 -18.26 20.75
CA SER A 155 9.36 -17.45 19.86
C SER A 155 10.35 -18.35 19.10
N PRO A 156 10.51 -18.19 17.77
CA PRO A 156 11.55 -18.88 17.01
C PRO A 156 12.96 -18.43 17.33
N LEU A 157 13.10 -17.30 18.01
CA LEU A 157 14.39 -16.73 18.39
C LEU A 157 15.00 -17.57 19.51
N SER A 158 16.33 -17.45 19.69
CA SER A 158 17.04 -18.15 20.76
C SER A 158 16.37 -17.90 22.12
N GLY A 159 16.16 -18.95 22.92
CA GLY A 159 15.48 -18.88 24.21
C GLY A 159 13.96 -19.06 24.18
N GLY A 160 13.34 -19.24 23.02
CA GLY A 160 11.97 -19.78 22.90
C GLY A 160 10.84 -18.88 23.42
N THR A 161 11.15 -17.70 23.95
CA THR A 161 10.19 -16.82 24.63
C THR A 161 10.16 -15.47 23.95
N TRP A 162 8.95 -14.93 23.75
CA TRP A 162 8.75 -13.57 23.29
C TRP A 162 9.09 -12.58 24.40
N VAL A 163 9.89 -11.57 24.09
CA VAL A 163 10.27 -10.52 25.05
C VAL A 163 9.96 -9.14 24.50
N SER A 164 9.87 -8.16 25.40
CA SER A 164 9.74 -6.77 24.99
C SER A 164 10.92 -6.35 24.12
N GLY A 165 10.63 -5.66 23.02
CA GLY A 165 11.58 -5.25 22.01
C GLY A 165 11.74 -6.24 20.87
N ASP A 166 11.23 -7.48 20.97
CA ASP A 166 11.17 -8.36 19.80
C ASP A 166 10.33 -7.69 18.68
N VAL A 167 10.73 -7.90 17.44
CA VAL A 167 10.14 -7.25 16.27
C VAL A 167 9.65 -8.30 15.30
N ILE A 168 8.44 -8.11 14.78
CA ILE A 168 7.92 -8.81 13.59
C ILE A 168 7.67 -7.75 12.52
N SER A 169 8.26 -7.91 11.34
CA SER A 169 8.11 -6.96 10.24
C SER A 169 7.90 -7.74 8.96
N VAL A 170 6.77 -7.52 8.30
CA VAL A 170 6.41 -8.22 7.07
C VAL A 170 5.72 -7.28 6.09
N GLY A 171 5.74 -7.66 4.82
CA GLY A 171 5.02 -6.98 3.77
C GLY A 171 5.04 -7.77 2.48
N GLY A 172 4.33 -7.27 1.48
CA GLY A 172 4.25 -7.94 0.20
C GLY A 172 3.28 -7.29 -0.75
N VAL A 173 2.91 -8.07 -1.75
CA VAL A 173 1.97 -7.69 -2.79
C VAL A 173 1.00 -8.83 -3.06
N TYR A 174 -0.23 -8.49 -3.40
CA TYR A 174 -1.24 -9.43 -3.86
C TYR A 174 -2.22 -8.77 -4.83
N PHE A 175 -3.03 -9.57 -5.53
CA PHE A 175 -4.14 -9.06 -6.34
C PHE A 175 -5.43 -9.04 -5.52
N ALA A 176 -6.12 -7.92 -5.50
CA ALA A 176 -7.42 -7.77 -4.84
C ALA A 176 -8.49 -8.64 -5.53
N ALA A 177 -9.52 -9.04 -4.77
CA ALA A 177 -10.74 -9.69 -5.29
C ALA A 177 -11.86 -8.68 -5.52
#